data_AF-A0A126RE43-F1
#
_entry.id   AF-A0A126RE43-F1
#
_cell.length_a   1.000
_cell.length_b   1.000
_cell.length_c   1.000
_cell.angle_alpha   90.00
_cell.angle_beta   90.00
_cell.angle_gamma   90.00
#
_symmetry.space_group_name_H-M   'P 1'
#
loop_
_entity.id
_entity.type
_entity.pdbx_description
1 polymer ?
#
loop_
_entity_poly.entity_id
_entity_poly.type
_entity_poly.pdbx_seq_one_letter_code
_entity_poly.pdbx_strand_id
1 'polypeptide(L)' 'MADSAETMGRPPLGMKPTTIRLSAETIRRIEALVGNRRLALFIREAVENELQRREEPKVPSD' A
#
# COMPACT_ATOMS: atom_id res chain seq x y z
N MET A 1 37.11 4.84 0.45
CA MET A 1 36.14 5.30 -0.58
C MET A 1 36.16 4.29 -1.70
N ALA A 2 34.98 4.05 -2.30
CA ALA A 2 34.66 3.05 -3.33
C ALA A 2 34.38 1.63 -2.80
N ASP A 3 33.10 1.38 -2.55
CA ASP A 3 32.53 0.05 -2.76
C ASP A 3 31.26 0.22 -3.57
N SER A 4 31.45 0.38 -4.89
CA SER A 4 30.39 0.49 -5.89
C SER A 4 29.95 -0.92 -6.26
N ALA A 5 29.20 -1.56 -5.36
CA ALA A 5 28.42 -2.73 -5.73
C ALA A 5 27.18 -2.24 -6.49
N GLU A 6 27.31 -2.18 -7.82
CA GLU A 6 26.20 -2.08 -8.76
C GLU A 6 25.18 -3.17 -8.44
N THR A 7 24.16 -2.78 -7.66
CA THR A 7 23.05 -3.64 -7.29
C THR A 7 22.14 -3.73 -8.51
N MET A 8 22.39 -4.70 -9.39
CA MET A 8 21.45 -5.09 -10.43
C MET A 8 20.19 -5.65 -9.75
N GLY A 9 19.27 -4.77 -9.37
CA GLY A 9 18.03 -5.05 -8.67
C GLY A 9 17.11 -3.83 -8.70
N ARG A 10 15.79 -4.04 -8.79
CA ARG A 10 14.81 -2.95 -8.89
C ARG A 10 15.05 -1.93 -7.77
N PRO A 11 15.05 -0.62 -8.07
CA PRO A 11 15.26 0.41 -7.08
C PRO A 11 14.30 0.23 -5.89
N PRO A 12 14.77 0.42 -4.65
CA PRO A 12 13.96 0.21 -3.47
C PRO A 12 12.77 1.17 -3.48
N LEU A 13 11.58 0.69 -3.12
CA LEU A 13 10.33 1.45 -3.14
C LEU A 13 10.27 2.61 -2.14
N GLY A 14 11.32 2.86 -1.34
CA GLY A 14 11.33 3.86 -0.28
C GLY A 14 10.34 3.60 0.86
N MET A 15 9.70 2.42 0.88
CA MET A 15 8.64 2.05 1.82
C MET A 15 9.17 1.07 2.87
N LYS A 16 8.73 1.24 4.13
CA LYS A 16 8.96 0.25 5.19
C LYS A 16 7.97 -0.92 5.03
N PRO A 17 8.43 -2.18 5.03
CA PRO A 17 7.52 -3.33 4.95
C PRO A 17 6.66 -3.42 6.21
N THR A 18 5.39 -3.75 6.04
CA THR A 18 4.45 -3.99 7.14
C THR A 18 3.68 -5.27 6.87
N THR A 19 3.70 -6.20 7.83
CA THR A 19 2.97 -7.47 7.73
C THR A 19 1.62 -7.33 8.42
N ILE A 20 0.54 -7.51 7.68
CA ILE A 20 -0.83 -7.53 8.21
C ILE A 20 -1.47 -8.90 7.98
N ARG A 21 -2.40 -9.27 8.86
CA ARG A 21 -3.19 -10.49 8.70
C ARG A 21 -4.58 -10.11 8.20
N LEU A 22 -4.98 -10.70 7.08
CA LEU A 22 -6.33 -10.61 6.52
C LEU A 22 -6.92 -12.01 6.41
N SER A 23 -8.24 -12.13 6.47
CA SER A 23 -8.89 -13.41 6.21
C SER A 23 -8.67 -13.83 4.75
N ALA A 24 -8.66 -15.15 4.50
CA ALA A 24 -8.53 -15.69 3.14
C ALA A 24 -9.66 -15.20 2.22
N GLU A 25 -10.87 -15.01 2.76
CA GLU A 25 -12.00 -14.46 2.02
C GLU A 25 -11.74 -13.02 1.58
N THR A 26 -11.22 -12.16 2.46
CA THR A 26 -10.89 -10.77 2.12
C THR A 26 -9.82 -10.71 1.04
N ILE A 27 -8.78 -11.54 1.13
CA ILE A 27 -7.72 -11.60 0.11
C ILE A 27 -8.33 -11.98 -1.24
N ARG A 28 -9.16 -13.04 -1.30
CA ARG A 28 -9.85 -13.46 -2.54
C ARG A 28 -10.73 -12.36 -3.12
N ARG A 29 -11.47 -11.63 -2.27
CA ARG A 29 -12.31 -10.50 -2.71
C ARG A 29 -11.48 -9.40 -3.34
N ILE A 30 -10.31 -9.08 -2.78
CA ILE A 30 -9.42 -8.07 -3.37
C ILE A 30 -8.83 -8.58 -4.69
N GLU A 31 -8.32 -9.81 -4.72
CA GLU A 31 -7.77 -10.42 -5.93
C GLU A 31 -8.78 -10.48 -7.08
N ALA A 32 -10.06 -10.76 -6.78
CA ALA A 32 -11.11 -10.73 -7.79
C ALA A 32 -11.38 -9.32 -8.36
N LEU A 33 -11.15 -8.26 -7.57
CA LEU A 33 -11.37 -6.88 -7.99
C LEU A 33 -10.18 -6.28 -8.76
N VAL A 34 -8.96 -6.53 -8.30
CA VAL A 34 -7.76 -5.87 -8.84
C VAL A 34 -6.78 -6.81 -9.56
N GLY A 35 -7.01 -8.11 -9.50
CA GLY A 35 -6.11 -9.13 -10.00
C GLY A 35 -4.96 -9.47 -9.04
N ASN A 36 -4.38 -10.66 -9.24
CA ASN A 36 -3.46 -11.32 -8.29
C ASN A 36 -2.15 -10.56 -8.02
N ARG A 37 -1.78 -9.57 -8.83
CA ARG A 37 -0.52 -8.80 -8.69
C ARG A 37 -0.70 -7.40 -8.09
N ARG A 38 -1.93 -7.01 -7.77
CA ARG A 38 -2.26 -5.65 -7.34
C ARG A 38 -2.75 -5.54 -5.89
N LEU A 39 -2.76 -6.65 -5.14
CA LEU A 39 -3.15 -6.68 -3.72
C LEU A 39 -2.43 -5.61 -2.88
N ALA A 40 -1.09 -5.55 -2.97
CA ALA A 40 -0.31 -4.58 -2.19
C ALA A 40 -0.56 -3.13 -2.61
N LEU A 41 -0.83 -2.88 -3.91
CA LEU A 41 -1.18 -1.54 -4.39
C LEU A 41 -2.55 -1.12 -3.86
N PHE A 42 -3.53 -2.02 -3.97
CA PHE A 42 -4.89 -1.80 -3.46
C PHE A 42 -4.89 -1.47 -1.97
N ILE A 43 -4.15 -2.24 -1.16
CA ILE A 43 -4.07 -2.01 0.29
C ILE A 43 -3.45 -0.64 0.58
N ARG A 44 -2.38 -0.25 -0.13
CA ARG A 44 -1.77 1.08 0.05
C ARG A 44 -2.75 2.20 -0.29
N GLU A 45 -3.35 2.16 -1.47
CA GLU A 45 -4.33 3.16 -1.92
C GLU A 45 -5.52 3.25 -0.95
N ALA A 46 -6.02 2.12 -0.46
CA ALA A 46 -7.10 2.09 0.52
C ALA A 46 -6.71 2.77 1.85
N VAL A 47 -5.46 2.58 2.31
CA VAL A 47 -4.95 3.23 3.52
C VAL A 47 -4.78 4.73 3.32
N GLU A 48 -4.15 5.17 2.22
CA GLU A 48 -3.97 6.60 1.92
C GLU A 48 -5.32 7.32 1.81
N ASN A 49 -6.29 6.73 1.11
CA ASN A 49 -7.63 7.28 0.99
C ASN A 49 -8.34 7.37 2.35
N GLU A 50 -8.14 6.39 3.24
CA GLU A 50 -8.73 6.42 4.58
C GLU A 50 -8.06 7.46 5.48
N LEU A 51 -6.74 7.64 5.38
CA LEU A 51 -6.03 8.71 6.08
C LEU A 51 -6.54 10.07 5.63
N GLN A 52 -6.61 10.31 4.31
CA GLN A 52 -7.14 11.56 3.75
C GLN A 52 -8.55 11.86 4.28
N ARG A 53 -9.46 10.86 4.28
CA ARG A 53 -10.83 11.05 4.81
C ARG A 53 -10.89 11.43 6.29
N ARG A 54 -9.91 11.00 7.09
CA ARG A 54 -9.86 11.29 8.53
C ARG A 54 -9.12 12.59 8.84
N GLU A 55 -8.16 12.93 8.01
CA GLU A 55 -7.34 14.12 8.13
C GLU A 55 -8.02 15.35 7.50
N GLU A 56 -8.92 15.16 6.54
CA GLU A 56 -9.79 16.21 6.06
C GLU A 56 -10.61 16.74 7.26
N PRO A 57 -10.38 18.01 7.68
CA PRO A 57 -11.13 18.58 8.77
C PRO A 57 -12.59 18.55 8.35
N LYS A 58 -13.42 17.89 9.16
CA LYS A 58 -14.87 17.89 9.00
C LYS A 58 -15.31 19.36 9.07
N VAL A 59 -15.39 20.02 7.92
CA VAL A 59 -15.88 21.39 7.83
C VAL A 59 -17.29 21.33 8.41
N PRO A 60 -17.56 21.98 9.56
CA PRO A 60 -18.92 22.08 10.03
C PRO A 60 -19.67 22.83 8.94
N SER A 61 -20.59 22.14 8.28
CA SER A 61 -21.57 22.81 7.44
C SER A 61 -22.53 23.48 8.42
N ASP A 62 -22.40 24.80 8.58
CA ASP A 62 -23.37 25.67 9.27
C ASP A 62 -24.77 25.52 8.68
#